data_AF-A0A3D5UZT7-F1
#
_entry.id   AF-A0A3D5UZT7-F1
#
_cell.length_a   1.000
_cell.length_b   1.000
_cell.length_c   1.000
_cell.angle_alpha   90.00
_cell.angle_beta   90.00
_cell.angle_gamma   90.00
#
_symmetry.space_group_name_H-M   'P 1'
#
loop_
_entity.id
_entity.type
_entity.pdbx_description
1 polymer ?
#
loop_
_entity_poly.entity_id
_entity_poly.type
_entity_poly.pdbx_seq_one_letter_code
_entity_poly.pdbx_strand_id
1 'polypeptide(L)'
;AQLVQWSMSPAQFETFKAFYVEGLVWGTRWFMAPLWFGRSLDRVPVRFREPFAFEPRFAARVLVTATVEARRLPVIPPGVQALLAMMGAAGLSSLSGGIHDFVHETWPDDFGSEE
;
A
#
# COMPACT_ATOMS: atom_id res chain seq x y z
N ALA A 1 -0.06 -10.53 0.64
CA ALA A 1 0.11 -10.07 -0.76
C ALA A 1 -1.17 -10.39 -1.52
N GLN A 2 -1.49 -9.63 -2.57
CA GLN A 2 -2.70 -9.77 -3.38
C GLN A 2 -2.32 -9.95 -4.85
N LEU A 3 -2.97 -10.90 -5.52
CA LEU A 3 -2.86 -11.09 -6.97
C LEU A 3 -3.75 -10.06 -7.66
N VAL A 4 -3.18 -9.34 -8.63
CA VAL A 4 -3.88 -8.31 -9.40
C VAL A 4 -3.66 -8.52 -10.89
N GLN A 5 -4.68 -8.14 -11.66
CA GLN A 5 -4.67 -8.24 -13.12
C GLN A 5 -5.12 -6.94 -13.74
N TRP A 6 -4.36 -6.46 -14.72
CA TRP A 6 -4.69 -5.26 -15.49
C TRP A 6 -4.77 -5.62 -16.97
N SER A 7 -5.88 -5.26 -17.62
CA SER A 7 -6.04 -5.37 -19.06
C SER A 7 -5.73 -4.03 -19.71
N MET A 8 -4.75 -4.00 -20.60
CA MET A 8 -4.20 -2.79 -21.21
C MET A 8 -4.20 -2.90 -22.73
N SER A 9 -4.25 -1.78 -23.43
CA SER A 9 -3.89 -1.73 -24.86
C SER A 9 -2.36 -1.86 -25.03
N PRO A 10 -1.85 -2.09 -26.26
CA PRO A 10 -0.40 -2.25 -26.47
C PRO A 10 0.36 -0.98 -26.12
N ALA A 11 -0.18 0.19 -26.48
CA ALA A 11 0.40 1.49 -26.13
C ALA A 11 0.43 1.72 -24.61
N GLN A 12 -0.63 1.33 -23.89
CA GLN A 12 -0.65 1.40 -22.42
C GLN A 12 0.38 0.47 -21.80
N PHE A 13 0.57 -0.72 -22.37
CA PHE A 13 1.56 -1.68 -21.90
C PHE A 13 3.00 -1.17 -22.08
N GLU A 14 3.32 -0.53 -23.20
CA GLU A 14 4.63 0.11 -23.40
C GLU A 14 4.91 1.20 -22.35
N THR A 15 3.93 2.07 -22.10
CA THR A 15 4.03 3.08 -21.03
C THR A 15 4.17 2.44 -19.65
N PHE A 16 3.46 1.35 -19.39
CA PHE A 16 3.57 0.60 -18.14
C PHE A 16 4.97 0.02 -17.94
N LYS A 17 5.61 -0.54 -18.97
CA LYS A 17 6.99 -1.04 -18.88
C LYS A 17 7.97 0.07 -18.53
N ALA A 18 7.86 1.23 -19.18
CA ALA A 18 8.70 2.39 -18.87
C ALA A 18 8.48 2.84 -17.42
N PHE A 19 7.24 2.93 -16.96
CA PHE A 19 6.91 3.25 -15.57
C PHE A 19 7.50 2.22 -14.58
N TYR A 20 7.42 0.94 -14.89
CA TYR A 20 7.93 -0.14 -14.04
C TYR A 20 9.47 -0.09 -13.90
N VAL A 21 10.18 0.12 -15.01
CA VAL A 21 11.65 0.16 -15.03
C VAL A 21 12.16 1.46 -14.43
N GLU A 22 11.72 2.60 -14.95
CA GLU A 22 12.25 3.93 -14.60
C GLU A 22 11.59 4.48 -13.33
N GLY A 23 10.26 4.48 -13.30
CA GLY A 23 9.50 5.09 -12.21
C GLY A 23 9.60 4.31 -10.91
N LEU A 24 9.48 2.97 -11.02
CA LEU A 24 9.46 2.08 -9.86
C LEU A 24 10.78 1.39 -9.55
N VAL A 25 11.82 1.61 -10.36
CA VAL A 25 13.13 0.97 -10.22
C VAL A 25 12.94 -0.54 -10.11
N TRP A 26 12.40 -1.13 -11.18
CA TRP A 26 12.10 -2.56 -11.26
C TRP A 26 11.12 -3.06 -10.18
N GLY A 27 10.10 -2.26 -9.89
CA GLY A 27 9.03 -2.62 -8.95
C GLY A 27 9.38 -2.52 -7.45
N THR A 28 10.57 -2.03 -7.12
CA THR A 28 11.03 -1.90 -5.72
C THR A 28 10.40 -0.74 -4.96
N ARG A 29 9.84 0.26 -5.67
CA ARG A 29 9.20 1.43 -5.06
C ARG A 29 7.69 1.24 -4.85
N TRP A 30 7.19 1.94 -3.85
CA TRP A 30 5.76 2.06 -3.58
C TRP A 30 5.08 2.98 -4.60
N PHE A 31 3.86 2.64 -5.01
CA PHE A 31 3.05 3.43 -5.92
C PHE A 31 1.56 3.31 -5.58
N MET A 32 0.73 4.24 -6.05
CA MET A 32 -0.70 4.23 -5.77
C MET A 32 -1.44 3.40 -6.82
N ALA A 33 -2.10 2.32 -6.42
CA ALA A 33 -2.93 1.50 -7.29
C ALA A 33 -4.38 1.39 -6.77
N PRO A 34 -5.39 1.40 -7.65
CA PRO A 34 -6.75 1.05 -7.26
C PRO A 34 -6.84 -0.47 -7.05
N LEU A 35 -7.22 -0.89 -5.84
CA LEU A 35 -7.45 -2.28 -5.49
C LEU A 35 -8.91 -2.50 -5.09
N TRP A 36 -9.48 -3.62 -5.54
CA TRP A 36 -10.80 -4.05 -5.12
C TRP A 36 -10.71 -4.82 -3.81
N PHE A 37 -11.40 -4.34 -2.77
CA PHE A 37 -11.47 -4.97 -1.45
C PHE A 37 -12.84 -5.59 -1.17
N GLY A 38 -13.56 -6.03 -2.21
CA GLY A 38 -14.85 -6.70 -2.10
C GLY A 38 -16.07 -5.77 -2.02
N ARG A 39 -15.90 -4.55 -1.50
CA ARG A 39 -16.97 -3.55 -1.39
C ARG A 39 -16.67 -2.24 -2.11
N SER A 40 -15.39 -1.84 -2.13
CA SER A 40 -14.92 -0.58 -2.70
C SER A 40 -13.67 -0.81 -3.55
N LEU A 41 -13.49 0.10 -4.51
CA LEU A 41 -12.24 0.27 -5.24
C LEU A 41 -11.47 1.39 -4.57
N ASP A 42 -10.49 1.03 -3.73
CA ASP A 42 -9.72 2.00 -2.97
C ASP A 42 -8.33 2.19 -3.56
N ARG A 43 -7.87 3.43 -3.60
CA ARG A 43 -6.52 3.75 -4.08
C ARG A 43 -5.56 3.65 -2.89
N VAL A 44 -4.72 2.63 -2.90
CA VAL A 44 -3.81 2.34 -1.78
C VAL A 44 -2.35 2.30 -2.25
N PRO A 45 -1.39 2.62 -1.37
CA PRO A 45 0.02 2.41 -1.66
C PRO A 45 0.31 0.91 -1.76
N VAL A 46 0.88 0.50 -2.89
CA VAL A 46 1.28 -0.88 -3.16
C VAL A 46 2.72 -0.94 -3.64
N ARG A 47 3.35 -2.11 -3.53
CA ARG A 47 4.66 -2.43 -4.10
C ARG A 47 4.61 -3.81 -4.73
N PHE A 48 5.35 -4.02 -5.81
CA PHE A 48 5.50 -5.36 -6.40
C PHE A 48 6.31 -6.24 -5.45
N ARG A 49 5.85 -7.47 -5.21
CA ARG A 49 6.67 -8.48 -4.51
C ARG A 49 7.63 -9.20 -5.45
N GLU A 50 7.19 -9.37 -6.69
CA GLU A 50 7.89 -10.09 -7.74
C GLU A 50 7.69 -9.35 -9.07
N PRO A 51 8.55 -9.59 -10.08
CA PRO A 51 8.33 -9.09 -11.42
C PRO A 51 6.95 -9.47 -11.95
N PHE A 52 6.32 -8.56 -12.68
CA PHE A 52 5.02 -8.84 -13.32
C PHE A 52 5.18 -9.84 -14.47
N ALA A 53 4.15 -10.65 -14.70
CA ALA A 53 3.99 -11.45 -15.90
C ALA A 53 3.03 -10.77 -16.88
N PHE A 54 3.14 -11.05 -18.17
CA PHE A 54 2.20 -10.53 -19.16
C PHE A 54 1.87 -11.56 -20.25
N GLU A 55 0.64 -11.48 -20.77
CA GLU A 55 0.16 -12.33 -21.85
C GLU A 55 -0.62 -11.48 -22.87
N PRO A 56 -0.31 -11.58 -24.18
CA PRO A 56 -1.18 -11.03 -25.20
C PRO A 56 -2.52 -11.79 -25.22
N ARG A 57 -3.61 -11.05 -25.39
CA ARG A 57 -4.99 -11.55 -25.48
C ARG A 57 -5.65 -11.07 -26.78
N PHE A 58 -6.79 -11.69 -27.11
CA PHE A 58 -7.62 -11.28 -28.25
C PHE A 58 -7.98 -9.79 -28.21
N ALA A 59 -8.28 -9.21 -29.39
CA ALA A 59 -8.59 -7.79 -29.57
C ALA A 59 -7.45 -6.82 -29.16
N ALA A 60 -6.20 -7.23 -29.42
CA ALA A 60 -5.01 -6.40 -29.17
C ALA A 60 -4.90 -5.91 -27.72
N ARG A 61 -5.26 -6.76 -26.75
CA ARG A 61 -5.08 -6.47 -25.32
C ARG A 61 -3.88 -7.21 -24.78
N VAL A 62 -3.25 -6.62 -23.77
CA VAL A 62 -2.20 -7.27 -22.98
C VAL A 62 -2.73 -7.41 -21.56
N LEU A 63 -2.74 -8.62 -21.05
CA LEU A 63 -3.08 -8.91 -19.67
C LEU A 63 -1.79 -8.92 -18.85
N VAL A 64 -1.67 -7.99 -17.91
CA VAL A 64 -0.56 -7.93 -16.96
C VAL A 64 -1.02 -8.53 -15.64
N THR A 65 -0.28 -9.51 -15.13
CA THR A 65 -0.55 -10.18 -13.85
C THR A 65 0.60 -9.91 -12.89
N ALA A 66 0.27 -9.53 -11.65
CA ALA A 66 1.29 -9.22 -10.64
C ALA A 66 0.84 -9.58 -9.22
N THR A 67 1.82 -9.88 -8.37
CA THR A 67 1.63 -10.02 -6.93
C THR A 67 2.08 -8.74 -6.24
N VAL A 68 1.16 -8.05 -5.57
CA VAL A 68 1.43 -6.79 -4.89
C VAL A 68 1.26 -6.89 -3.37
N GLU A 69 2.06 -6.13 -2.65
CA GLU A 69 1.90 -5.87 -1.23
C GLU A 69 1.22 -4.52 -1.05
N ALA A 70 0.07 -4.50 -0.38
CA ALA A 70 -0.65 -3.26 -0.06
C ALA A 70 -0.30 -2.81 1.36
N ARG A 71 0.04 -1.52 1.51
CA ARG A 71 0.18 -0.89 2.81
C ARG A 71 -1.17 -0.31 3.21
N ARG A 72 -1.80 -0.87 4.25
CA ARG A 72 -2.97 -0.22 4.87
C ARG A 72 -2.47 0.98 5.67
N LEU A 73 -2.83 2.18 5.24
CA LEU A 73 -2.67 3.37 6.07
C LEU A 73 -3.71 3.29 7.19
N PRO A 74 -3.36 3.62 8.45
CA PRO A 74 -4.34 3.67 9.52
C PRO A 74 -5.40 4.70 9.15
N VAL A 75 -6.64 4.24 9.00
CA VAL A 75 -7.78 5.13 8.81
C VAL A 75 -8.11 5.68 10.18
N ILE A 76 -7.84 6.97 10.40
CA ILE A 76 -8.29 7.64 11.62
C ILE A 76 -9.82 7.70 11.54
N PRO A 77 -10.56 7.03 12.45
CA PRO A 77 -12.02 7.07 12.43
C PRO A 77 -12.51 8.52 12.51
N PRO A 78 -13.64 8.88 11.88
CA PRO A 78 -14.15 10.26 11.91
C PRO A 78 -14.32 10.82 13.32
N GLY A 79 -14.71 9.97 14.28
CA GLY A 79 -14.80 10.35 15.70
C GLY A 79 -13.45 10.68 16.33
N VAL A 80 -12.40 9.96 15.95
CA VAL A 80 -11.02 10.25 16.39
C VAL A 80 -10.53 11.52 15.69
N GLN A 81 -10.87 11.76 14.42
CA GLN A 81 -10.52 13.00 13.72
C GLN A 81 -11.19 14.23 14.38
N ALA A 82 -12.46 14.11 14.79
CA ALA A 82 -13.15 15.15 15.54
C ALA A 82 -12.49 15.40 16.91
N LEU A 83 -12.09 14.33 17.61
CA LEU A 83 -11.40 14.42 18.89
C LEU A 83 -10.01 15.06 18.77
N LEU A 84 -9.24 14.68 17.73
CA LEU A 84 -7.96 15.31 17.39
C LEU A 84 -8.11 16.79 17.03
N ALA A 85 -9.17 17.15 16.29
CA ALA A 85 -9.48 18.53 15.95
C ALA A 85 -9.88 19.36 17.18
N MET A 86 -10.59 18.77 18.15
CA MET A 86 -11.00 19.44 19.39
C MET A 86 -9.83 19.64 20.38
N MET A 87 -8.87 18.72 20.45
CA MET A 87 -7.74 18.81 21.41
C MET A 87 -6.68 19.85 21.03
N GLY A 88 -6.57 20.21 19.75
CA GLY A 88 -5.56 21.15 19.26
C GLY A 88 -4.10 20.65 19.42
N ALA A 89 -3.14 21.42 18.91
CA ALA A 89 -1.72 21.04 18.92
C ALA A 89 -1.15 20.84 20.35
N ALA A 90 -1.66 21.58 21.33
CA ALA A 90 -1.22 21.50 22.73
C ALA A 90 -1.76 20.27 23.48
N GLY A 91 -2.97 19.79 23.13
CA GLY A 91 -3.50 18.53 23.67
C GLY A 91 -2.90 17.29 22.99
N LEU A 92 -2.39 17.44 21.77
CA LEU A 92 -1.70 16.37 21.05
C LEU A 92 -0.26 16.15 21.53
N SER A 93 0.45 17.23 21.88
CA SER A 93 1.81 17.11 22.40
C SER A 93 1.86 16.45 23.78
N SER A 94 0.83 16.64 24.62
CA SER A 94 0.74 15.96 25.93
C SER A 94 0.38 14.47 25.82
N LEU A 95 -0.28 14.04 24.74
CA LEU A 95 -0.53 12.62 24.44
C LEU A 95 0.68 11.89 23.84
N SER A 96 1.67 12.62 23.32
CA SER A 96 2.85 12.01 22.68
C SER A 96 3.64 11.10 23.64
N GLY A 97 3.70 11.43 24.93
CA GLY A 97 4.30 10.59 25.96
C GLY A 97 3.55 9.27 26.14
N GLY A 98 2.22 9.30 26.28
CA GLY A 98 1.42 8.09 26.48
C GLY A 98 1.29 7.21 25.23
N ILE A 99 1.35 7.78 24.03
CA ILE A 99 1.36 7.02 22.77
C ILE A 99 2.73 6.35 22.55
N HIS A 100 3.82 7.02 22.91
CA HIS A 100 5.16 6.42 22.91
C HIS A 100 5.21 5.19 23.82
N ASP A 101 4.65 5.29 25.03
CA ASP A 101 4.59 4.15 25.96
C ASP A 101 3.70 3.01 25.45
N PHE A 102 2.55 3.32 24.85
CA PHE A 102 1.64 2.30 24.30
C PHE A 102 2.24 1.51 23.12
N VAL A 103 3.08 2.15 22.29
CA VAL A 103 3.79 1.46 21.19
C VAL A 103 4.86 0.49 21.72
N HIS A 104 5.50 0.79 22.85
CA HIS A 104 6.50 -0.09 23.48
C HIS A 104 5.89 -1.15 24.41
N GLU A 105 4.70 -0.91 24.98
CA GLU A 105 4.07 -1.86 25.91
C GLU A 105 3.25 -2.94 25.18
N THR A 106 2.78 -2.68 23.96
CA THR A 106 1.97 -3.64 23.16
C THR A 106 2.80 -4.51 22.20
N TRP A 107 4.09 -4.23 22.05
CA TRP A 107 5.07 -5.17 21.49
C TRP A 107 6.03 -5.55 22.61
N PRO A 108 5.86 -6.69 23.29
CA PRO A 108 6.98 -7.20 24.06
C PRO A 108 8.13 -7.40 23.06
N ASP A 109 9.33 -6.97 23.42
CA ASP A 109 10.60 -7.24 22.74
C ASP A 109 10.93 -8.74 22.63
N ASP A 110 9.94 -9.62 22.76
CA ASP A 110 10.09 -11.06 22.83
C ASP A 110 9.97 -11.69 21.42
N PHE A 111 10.90 -11.30 20.55
CA PHE A 111 11.44 -12.25 19.59
C PHE A 111 12.65 -12.89 20.27
N GLY A 112 12.40 -14.10 20.79
CA GLY A 112 13.34 -14.90 21.58
C GLY A 112 14.79 -14.83 21.11
N SER A 113 15.66 -14.50 22.05
CA SER A 113 17.03 -14.99 22.06
C SER A 113 17.03 -16.30 22.84
N GLU A 114 16.71 -17.39 22.15
CA GLU A 114 17.30 -18.68 22.49
C GLU A 114 18.76 -18.62 22.01
N GLU A 115 19.68 -18.41 22.96
CA GLU A 115 20.97 -19.13 23.15
C GLU A 115 21.80 -18.50 24.29
#